data_AF-A0A2P5B7X8-F1
#
_entry.id   AF-A0A2P5B7X8-F1
#
_cell.length_a   1.000
_cell.length_b   1.000
_cell.length_c   1.000
_cell.angle_alpha   90.00
_cell.angle_beta   90.00
_cell.angle_gamma   90.00
#
_symmetry.space_group_name_H-M   'P 1'
#
loop_
_entity.id
_entity.type
_entity.pdbx_description
1 polymer ?
#
loop_
_entity_poly.entity_id
_entity_poly.type
_entity_poly.pdbx_seq_one_letter_code
_entity_poly.pdbx_strand_id
1 'polypeptide(L)'
;MGKHQICETLHELKPALLMMVVQVAFAGVNVFYKLAVNDGMNMKIIVAYRFIFATAFIFPLAFFIERRSRPKLTWMILFQAFLCGLFGGSLAQNLYIESLNLTSATFASAMSNLVPAITFILAISFR
;
A
#
# COMPACT_ATOMS: atom_id res chain seq x y z
N MET A 1 32.70 13.88 -19.98
CA MET A 1 32.38 14.13 -18.56
C MET A 1 30.89 14.41 -18.29
N GLY A 2 30.17 15.20 -19.11
CA GLY A 2 28.79 15.61 -18.79
C GLY A 2 27.68 14.54 -18.86
N LYS A 3 27.75 13.56 -19.76
CA LYS A 3 26.67 12.55 -19.91
C LYS A 3 26.55 11.59 -18.71
N HIS A 4 27.63 11.36 -17.97
CA HIS A 4 27.63 10.44 -16.83
C HIS A 4 26.96 11.07 -15.59
N GLN A 5 27.25 12.34 -15.29
CA GLN A 5 26.57 13.11 -14.24
C GLN A 5 25.07 13.30 -14.50
N ILE A 6 24.65 13.50 -15.76
CA ILE A 6 23.22 13.63 -16.10
C ILE A 6 22.50 12.29 -15.89
N CYS A 7 23.17 11.17 -16.17
CA CYS A 7 22.59 9.84 -15.96
C CYS A 7 22.51 9.47 -14.47
N GLU A 8 23.48 9.90 -13.66
CA GLU A 8 23.51 9.71 -12.22
C GLU A 8 22.43 10.55 -11.51
N THR A 9 22.31 11.83 -11.88
CA THR A 9 21.23 12.71 -11.39
C THR A 9 19.85 12.23 -11.85
N LEU A 10 19.70 11.71 -13.07
CA LEU A 10 18.46 11.07 -13.52
C LEU A 10 18.13 9.81 -12.70
N HIS A 11 19.13 9.04 -12.27
CA HIS A 11 18.93 7.86 -11.44
C HIS A 11 18.49 8.23 -10.02
N GLU A 12 19.03 9.32 -9.45
CA GLU A 12 18.62 9.91 -8.17
C GLU A 12 17.25 10.61 -8.25
N LEU A 13 16.90 11.21 -9.38
CA LEU A 13 15.59 11.83 -9.63
C LEU A 13 14.49 10.80 -9.92
N LYS A 14 14.85 9.62 -10.41
CA LYS A 14 13.90 8.54 -10.73
C LYS A 14 13.02 8.14 -9.53
N PRO A 15 13.54 7.86 -8.32
CA PRO A 15 12.71 7.55 -7.15
C PRO A 15 11.82 8.74 -6.74
N ALA A 16 12.30 9.98 -6.85
CA ALA A 16 11.51 11.17 -6.53
C ALA A 16 10.35 11.38 -7.53
N LEU A 17 10.62 11.24 -8.84
CA LEU A 17 9.60 11.30 -9.89
C LEU A 17 8.58 10.16 -9.73
N LEU A 18 9.03 8.94 -9.42
CA LEU A 18 8.14 7.81 -9.12
C LEU A 18 7.26 8.10 -7.90
N MET A 19 7.84 8.63 -6.82
CA MET A 19 7.10 9.02 -5.62
C MET A 19 6.03 10.07 -5.96
N MET A 20 6.37 11.07 -6.79
CA MET A 20 5.42 12.10 -7.22
C MET A 20 4.26 11.51 -8.02
N VAL A 21 4.53 10.63 -9.00
CA VAL A 21 3.49 9.95 -9.78
C VAL A 21 2.58 9.12 -8.88
N VAL A 22 3.16 8.39 -7.92
CA VAL A 22 2.40 7.60 -6.93
C VAL A 22 1.51 8.52 -6.09
N GLN A 23 2.02 9.66 -5.61
CA GLN A 23 1.24 10.61 -4.82
C GLN A 23 0.08 11.23 -5.61
N VAL A 24 0.30 11.57 -6.89
CA VAL A 24 -0.76 12.06 -7.78
C VAL A 24 -1.84 11.00 -8.01
N ALA A 25 -1.43 9.74 -8.24
CA ALA A 25 -2.38 8.63 -8.35
C ALA A 25 -3.18 8.43 -7.04
N PHE A 26 -2.52 8.51 -5.88
CA PHE A 26 -3.18 8.47 -4.57
C PHE A 26 -4.16 9.64 -4.38
N ALA A 27 -3.80 10.85 -4.81
CA ALA A 27 -4.70 12.00 -4.78
C ALA A 27 -5.96 11.76 -5.62
N GLY A 28 -5.81 11.20 -6.83
CA GLY A 28 -6.93 10.80 -7.68
C GLY A 28 -7.85 9.80 -6.99
N VAL A 29 -7.29 8.74 -6.41
CA VAL A 29 -8.05 7.74 -5.63
C VAL A 29 -8.81 8.38 -4.46
N ASN A 30 -8.19 9.33 -3.73
CA ASN A 30 -8.84 10.06 -2.65
C ASN A 30 -10.02 10.92 -3.12
N VAL A 31 -9.93 11.52 -4.32
CA VAL A 31 -11.05 12.26 -4.92
C VAL A 31 -12.21 11.32 -5.24
N PHE A 32 -11.93 10.17 -5.87
CA PHE A 32 -12.95 9.14 -6.12
C PHE A 32 -13.58 8.62 -4.83
N TYR A 33 -12.79 8.45 -3.76
CA TYR A 33 -13.32 8.09 -2.45
C TYR A 33 -14.24 9.15 -1.87
N LYS A 34 -13.87 10.43 -1.94
CA LYS A 34 -14.74 11.52 -1.47
C LYS A 34 -16.06 11.56 -2.23
N LEU A 35 -16.05 11.34 -3.54
CA LEU A 35 -17.27 11.26 -4.35
C LEU A 35 -18.16 10.08 -3.91
N ALA A 36 -17.57 8.88 -3.78
CA ALA A 36 -18.30 7.68 -3.38
C ALA A 36 -18.87 7.75 -1.94
N VAL A 37 -18.18 8.41 -1.02
CA VAL A 37 -18.68 8.67 0.34
C VAL A 37 -19.81 9.71 0.34
N ASN A 38 -19.73 10.72 -0.54
CA ASN A 38 -20.75 11.75 -0.66
C ASN A 38 -22.08 11.19 -1.20
N ASP A 39 -22.02 10.10 -1.97
CA ASP A 39 -23.19 9.31 -2.38
C ASP A 39 -23.73 8.38 -1.26
N GLY A 40 -23.18 8.46 -0.04
CA GLY A 40 -23.65 7.71 1.13
C GLY A 40 -23.10 6.29 1.28
N MET A 41 -22.06 5.92 0.50
CA MET A 41 -21.51 4.56 0.52
C MET A 41 -20.58 4.33 1.73
N ASN A 42 -20.78 3.21 2.42
CA ASN A 42 -20.01 2.87 3.62
C ASN A 42 -18.52 2.63 3.29
N MET A 43 -17.61 3.29 4.02
CA MET A 43 -16.16 3.25 3.76
C MET A 43 -15.57 1.83 3.76
N LYS A 44 -16.13 0.90 4.55
CA LYS A 44 -15.69 -0.51 4.56
C LYS A 44 -15.96 -1.21 3.22
N ILE A 45 -17.06 -0.86 2.55
CA ILE A 45 -17.46 -1.44 1.25
C ILE A 45 -16.50 -0.95 0.16
N ILE A 46 -16.15 0.33 0.19
CA ILE A 46 -15.18 0.96 -0.72
C ILE A 46 -13.81 0.26 -0.64
N VAL A 47 -13.33 -0.03 0.57
CA VAL A 47 -12.06 -0.73 0.78
C VAL A 47 -12.13 -2.17 0.23
N ALA A 48 -13.22 -2.89 0.48
CA ALA A 48 -13.42 -4.24 -0.05
C ALA A 48 -13.41 -4.25 -1.58
N TYR A 49 -14.13 -3.33 -2.23
CA TYR A 49 -14.12 -3.19 -3.69
C TYR A 49 -12.71 -2.93 -4.23
N ARG A 50 -11.93 -2.07 -3.58
CA ARG A 50 -10.55 -1.81 -4.02
C ARG A 50 -9.69 -3.07 -4.00
N PHE A 51 -9.78 -3.89 -2.96
CA PHE A 51 -9.05 -5.16 -2.91
C PHE A 51 -9.53 -6.14 -3.99
N ILE A 52 -10.84 -6.26 -4.22
CA ILE A 52 -11.41 -7.12 -5.27
C ILE A 52 -10.93 -6.69 -6.65
N PHE A 53 -11.01 -5.40 -6.98
CA PHE A 53 -10.52 -4.88 -8.25
C PHE A 53 -9.01 -5.06 -8.38
N ALA A 54 -8.22 -4.75 -7.34
CA ALA A 54 -6.78 -4.95 -7.36
C ALA A 54 -6.43 -6.42 -7.63
N THR A 55 -7.08 -7.36 -6.95
CA THR A 55 -6.90 -8.79 -7.21
C THR A 55 -7.33 -9.17 -8.62
N ALA A 56 -8.48 -8.68 -9.11
CA ALA A 56 -8.99 -9.00 -10.44
C ALA A 56 -8.07 -8.49 -11.58
N PHE A 57 -7.39 -7.36 -11.39
CA PHE A 57 -6.43 -6.82 -12.37
C PHE A 57 -5.04 -7.44 -12.24
N ILE A 58 -4.54 -7.63 -11.01
CA ILE A 58 -3.20 -8.20 -10.79
C ILE A 58 -3.19 -9.70 -11.07
N PHE A 59 -4.26 -10.43 -10.79
CA PHE A 59 -4.34 -11.88 -11.01
C PHE A 59 -4.04 -12.31 -12.46
N PRO A 60 -4.67 -11.75 -13.51
CA PRO A 60 -4.34 -12.07 -14.89
C PRO A 60 -2.93 -11.58 -15.24
N LEU A 61 -2.52 -10.39 -14.78
CA LEU A 61 -1.18 -9.86 -15.05
C LEU A 61 -0.08 -10.78 -14.49
N ALA A 62 -0.25 -11.24 -13.25
CA ALA A 62 0.63 -12.20 -12.60
C ALA A 62 0.60 -13.56 -13.31
N PHE A 63 -0.56 -13.99 -13.81
CA PHE A 63 -0.66 -15.24 -14.58
C PHE A 63 0.10 -15.18 -15.92
N PHE A 64 0.07 -14.04 -16.62
CA PHE A 64 0.74 -13.88 -17.91
C PHE A 64 2.25 -13.59 -17.76
N ILE A 65 2.65 -12.71 -16.83
CA ILE A 65 4.04 -12.25 -16.68
C ILE A 65 4.88 -13.26 -15.89
N GLU A 66 4.38 -13.75 -14.75
CA GLU A 66 5.14 -14.58 -13.81
C GLU A 66 5.19 -16.06 -14.22
N ARG A 67 4.53 -16.44 -15.33
CA ARG A 67 4.30 -17.84 -15.72
C ARG A 67 5.58 -18.68 -15.79
N ARG A 68 6.73 -18.07 -16.13
CA ARG A 68 8.03 -18.76 -16.26
C ARG A 68 8.89 -18.77 -15.00
N SER A 69 8.62 -17.92 -14.00
CA SER A 69 9.51 -17.71 -12.83
C SER A 69 8.86 -18.09 -11.50
N ARG A 70 7.85 -18.97 -11.53
CA ARG A 70 7.09 -19.40 -10.34
C ARG A 70 8.01 -20.10 -9.32
N PRO A 71 8.21 -19.56 -8.12
CA PRO A 71 8.75 -20.32 -7.00
C PRO A 71 7.77 -21.45 -6.65
N LYS A 72 8.27 -22.59 -6.15
CA LYS A 72 7.39 -23.64 -5.62
C LYS A 72 6.56 -23.05 -4.47
N LEU A 73 5.24 -23.05 -4.63
CA LEU A 73 4.32 -22.46 -3.66
C LEU A 73 4.16 -23.44 -2.50
N THR A 74 5.00 -23.31 -1.48
CA THR A 74 4.91 -24.10 -0.25
C THR A 74 3.78 -23.58 0.64
N TRP A 75 3.16 -24.46 1.43
CA TRP A 75 2.11 -24.09 2.38
C TRP A 75 2.54 -22.97 3.34
N MET A 76 3.81 -22.97 3.76
CA MET A 76 4.39 -21.93 4.61
C MET A 76 4.42 -20.55 3.95
N ILE A 77 4.72 -20.48 2.64
CA ILE A 77 4.74 -19.22 1.89
C ILE A 77 3.31 -18.69 1.73
N LEU A 78 2.35 -19.58 1.46
CA LEU A 78 0.94 -19.20 1.38
C LEU A 78 0.44 -18.64 2.72
N PHE A 79 0.81 -19.27 3.84
CA PHE A 79 0.47 -18.80 5.16
C PHE A 79 1.12 -17.44 5.48
N GLN A 80 2.40 -17.26 5.17
CA GLN A 80 3.07 -15.97 5.34
C GLN A 80 2.44 -14.86 4.47
N ALA A 81 2.14 -15.15 3.21
CA ALA A 81 1.46 -14.21 2.32
C ALA A 81 0.05 -13.85 2.84
N PHE A 82 -0.67 -14.82 3.38
CA PHE A 82 -1.95 -14.61 4.03
C PHE A 82 -1.82 -13.68 5.24
N LEU A 83 -0.86 -13.94 6.15
CA LEU A 83 -0.61 -13.09 7.31
C LEU A 83 -0.21 -11.67 6.90
N CYS A 84 0.67 -11.52 5.90
CA CYS A 84 1.04 -10.21 5.37
C CYS A 84 -0.16 -9.45 4.80
N GLY A 85 -1.03 -10.11 4.03
CA GLY A 85 -2.25 -9.50 3.50
C GLY A 85 -3.28 -9.17 4.56
N LEU A 86 -3.41 -10.02 5.59
CA LEU A 86 -4.34 -9.84 6.70
C LEU A 86 -3.92 -8.63 7.55
N PHE A 87 -2.70 -8.64 8.09
CA PHE A 87 -2.19 -7.58 8.96
C PHE A 87 -1.91 -6.29 8.21
N GLY A 88 -1.23 -6.36 7.06
CA GLY A 88 -0.81 -5.17 6.31
C GLY A 88 -1.92 -4.56 5.43
N GLY A 89 -2.87 -5.37 4.98
CA GLY A 89 -3.95 -4.93 4.11
C GLY A 89 -5.25 -4.71 4.86
N SER A 90 -5.99 -5.80 5.08
CA SER A 90 -7.38 -5.74 5.51
C SER A 90 -7.53 -5.20 6.94
N LEU A 91 -6.76 -5.73 7.89
CA LEU A 91 -6.87 -5.35 9.30
C LEU A 91 -6.43 -3.89 9.50
N ALA A 92 -5.28 -3.49 8.92
CA ALA A 92 -4.78 -2.12 8.98
C ALA A 92 -5.79 -1.10 8.44
N GLN A 93 -6.38 -1.35 7.27
CA GLN A 93 -7.37 -0.44 6.68
C GLN A 93 -8.66 -0.36 7.50
N ASN A 94 -9.18 -1.48 8.00
CA ASN A 94 -10.39 -1.49 8.82
C ASN A 94 -10.17 -0.78 10.16
N LEU A 95 -9.06 -1.08 10.85
CA LEU A 95 -8.69 -0.43 12.11
C LEU A 95 -8.43 1.07 11.91
N TYR A 96 -7.88 1.47 10.77
CA TYR A 96 -7.70 2.89 10.46
C TYR A 96 -9.04 3.63 10.35
N ILE A 97 -10.00 3.09 9.59
CA ILE A 97 -11.35 3.67 9.48
C ILE A 97 -12.04 3.71 10.86
N GLU A 98 -11.91 2.63 11.63
CA GLU A 98 -12.49 2.56 12.98
C GLU A 98 -11.82 3.56 13.94
N SER A 99 -10.49 3.75 13.81
CA SER A 99 -9.76 4.75 14.58
C SER A 99 -10.26 6.16 14.26
N LEU A 100 -10.55 6.49 13.00
CA LEU A 100 -11.10 7.79 12.61
C LEU A 100 -12.51 8.03 13.13
N ASN A 101 -13.28 6.97 13.40
CA ASN A 101 -14.58 7.09 14.06
C ASN A 101 -14.43 7.31 15.57
N LEU A 102 -13.40 6.73 16.19
CA LEU A 102 -13.14 6.82 17.64
C LEU A 102 -12.27 8.02 18.04
N THR A 103 -11.51 8.58 17.09
CA THR A 103 -10.52 9.63 17.31
C THR A 103 -10.50 10.67 16.19
N SER A 104 -9.73 11.74 16.36
CA SER A 104 -9.56 12.74 15.31
C SER A 104 -8.56 12.30 14.23
N ALA A 105 -8.73 12.78 13.00
CA ALA A 105 -7.77 12.57 11.92
C ALA A 105 -6.35 13.05 12.27
N THR A 106 -6.24 14.11 13.09
CA THR A 106 -4.95 14.62 13.58
C THR A 106 -4.24 13.62 14.48
N PHE A 107 -4.97 12.96 15.39
CA PHE A 107 -4.40 11.93 16.26
C PHE A 107 -3.94 10.70 15.48
N ALA A 108 -4.75 10.22 14.53
CA ALA A 108 -4.37 9.11 13.65
C ALA A 108 -3.12 9.46 12.80
N SER A 109 -3.01 10.71 12.34
CA SER A 109 -1.84 11.19 11.60
C SER A 109 -0.59 11.28 12.49
N ALA A 110 -0.73 11.76 13.73
CA ALA A 110 0.36 11.79 14.69
C ALA A 110 0.89 10.38 15.01
N MET A 111 0.00 9.40 15.19
CA MET A 111 0.38 8.00 15.38
C MET A 111 1.09 7.40 14.16
N SER A 112 0.72 7.82 12.94
CA SER A 112 1.39 7.38 11.71
C SER A 112 2.86 7.83 11.64
N ASN A 113 3.20 8.97 12.26
CA ASN A 113 4.60 9.43 12.35
C ASN A 113 5.47 8.55 13.26
N LEU A 114 4.87 7.73 14.12
CA LEU A 114 5.58 6.77 14.98
C LEU A 114 5.86 5.44 14.26
N VAL A 115 5.30 5.20 13.07
CA VAL A 115 5.50 3.96 12.30
C VAL A 115 6.98 3.61 12.10
N PRO A 116 7.88 4.55 11.73
CA PRO A 116 9.30 4.24 11.59
C PRO A 116 9.94 3.80 12.92
N ALA A 117 9.59 4.45 14.03
CA ALA A 117 10.12 4.11 15.35
C ALA A 117 9.65 2.71 15.80
N ILE A 118 8.36 2.40 15.65
CA ILE A 118 7.79 1.09 15.96
C ILE A 118 8.42 0.01 15.08
N THR A 119 8.62 0.29 13.79
CA THR A 119 9.26 -0.63 12.85
C THR A 119 10.70 -0.94 13.26
N PHE A 120 11.44 0.07 13.73
CA PHE A 120 12.81 -0.12 14.21
C PHE A 120 12.86 -0.97 15.48
N ILE A 121 11.96 -0.73 16.44
CA ILE A 121 11.84 -1.55 17.66
C ILE A 121 11.55 -3.01 17.28
N LEU A 122 10.55 -3.25 16.42
CA LEU A 122 10.21 -4.61 15.96
C LEU A 122 11.40 -5.26 15.24
N ALA A 123 12.09 -4.53 14.36
CA ALA A 123 13.26 -5.03 13.65
C ALA A 123 14.39 -5.44 14.60
N ILE A 124 14.60 -4.72 15.71
CA ILE A 124 15.56 -5.10 16.76
C ILE A 124 15.05 -6.31 17.56
N SER A 125 13.77 -6.35 17.92
CA SER A 125 13.20 -7.46 18.70
C SER A 125 13.17 -8.79 17.93
N PHE A 126 13.02 -8.74 16.60
CA PHE A 126 13.04 -9.90 15.71
C PHE A 126 14.40 -10.15 15.05
N ARG A 127 15.44 -9.41 15.44
CA ARG A 127 16.82 -9.66 15.02
C ARG A 127 17.36 -10.93 15.69
#